data_AF-A0A176Z218-F1
#
_entry.id   AF-A0A176Z218-F1
#
_cell.length_a   1.000
_cell.length_b   1.000
_cell.length_c   1.000
_cell.angle_alpha   90.00
_cell.angle_beta   90.00
_cell.angle_gamma   90.00
#
_symmetry.space_group_name_H-M   'P 1'
#
loop_
_entity.id
_entity.type
_entity.pdbx_description
1 polymer ?
#
loop_
_entity_poly.entity_id
_entity_poly.type
_entity_poly.pdbx_seq_one_letter_code
_entity_poly.pdbx_strand_id
1 'polypeptide(L)'
;MRDPSVSELDRPLSLKQVCELIFNNTISIATLKAEHRRGNLELFKIGRQYFTTRRHIEALVEKCRLQGPPRAPKREPTDNWPEEVRRRAALAAVRLSVEKLKAAARKKNS
;
A
#
# COMPACT_ATOMS: atom_id res chain seq x y z
N MET A 1 20.68 -5.63 -35.10
CA MET A 1 19.92 -4.36 -35.14
C MET A 1 19.49 -4.05 -33.71
N ARG A 2 19.82 -2.88 -33.18
CA ARG A 2 19.34 -2.45 -31.84
C ARG A 2 17.94 -1.88 -32.05
N ASP A 3 16.93 -2.44 -31.40
CA ASP A 3 15.57 -1.90 -31.47
C ASP A 3 15.58 -0.42 -31.03
N PRO A 4 15.12 0.51 -31.89
CA PRO A 4 15.17 1.93 -31.57
C PRO A 4 14.29 2.32 -30.37
N SER A 5 13.31 1.48 -30.02
CA SER A 5 12.37 1.70 -28.89
C SER A 5 13.03 1.61 -27.51
N VAL A 6 14.09 0.80 -27.36
CA VAL A 6 14.76 0.60 -26.06
C VAL A 6 15.44 1.89 -25.58
N SER A 7 15.94 2.71 -26.51
CA SER A 7 16.61 3.96 -26.16
C SER A 7 15.69 5.02 -25.57
N GLU A 8 14.38 4.97 -25.87
CA GLU A 8 13.42 5.95 -25.36
C GLU A 8 13.05 5.69 -23.90
N LEU A 9 13.09 4.43 -23.45
CA LEU A 9 12.79 4.06 -22.07
C LEU A 9 13.86 4.54 -21.09
N ASP A 10 15.12 4.51 -21.52
CA ASP A 10 16.28 4.93 -20.74
C ASP A 10 16.62 6.42 -20.92
N ARG A 11 15.86 7.15 -21.74
CA ARG A 11 16.03 8.59 -21.91
C ARG A 11 15.78 9.30 -20.56
N PRO A 12 16.70 10.15 -20.09
CA PRO A 12 16.50 10.91 -18.86
C PRO A 12 15.41 11.98 -19.08
N LEU A 13 14.41 11.96 -18.21
CA LEU A 13 13.32 12.94 -18.14
C LEU A 13 13.42 13.69 -16.81
N SER A 14 13.28 15.01 -16.87
CA SER A 14 13.18 15.82 -15.65
C SER A 14 11.88 15.51 -14.90
N LEU A 15 11.86 15.74 -13.59
CA LEU A 15 10.62 15.55 -12.80
C LEU A 15 9.43 16.36 -13.36
N LYS A 16 9.69 17.57 -13.87
CA LYS A 16 8.67 18.41 -14.50
C LYS A 16 8.09 17.74 -15.76
N GLN A 17 8.96 17.24 -16.63
CA GLN A 17 8.54 16.52 -17.84
C GLN A 17 7.77 15.23 -17.51
N VAL A 18 8.16 14.51 -16.47
CA VAL A 18 7.43 13.31 -16.04
C VAL A 18 6.02 13.65 -15.57
N CYS A 19 5.88 14.70 -14.75
CA CYS A 19 4.57 15.19 -14.33
C CYS A 19 3.70 15.53 -15.55
N GLU A 20 4.24 16.27 -16.51
CA GLU A 20 3.52 16.75 -17.69
C GLU A 20 3.19 15.64 -18.69
N LEU A 21 4.19 14.85 -19.10
CA LEU A 21 4.08 13.90 -20.22
C LEU A 21 3.53 12.53 -19.82
N ILE A 22 3.81 12.06 -18.59
CA ILE A 22 3.41 10.71 -18.16
C ILE A 22 2.14 10.77 -17.31
N PHE A 23 2.05 11.73 -16.40
CA PHE A 23 0.94 11.83 -15.45
C PHE A 23 -0.06 12.94 -15.78
N ASN A 24 0.11 13.67 -16.89
CA ASN A 24 -0.77 14.80 -17.29
C ASN A 24 -1.03 15.80 -16.14
N ASN A 25 0.01 16.12 -15.36
CA ASN A 25 -0.02 16.95 -14.15
C ASN A 25 -0.93 16.46 -13.01
N THR A 26 -1.40 15.21 -13.06
CA THR A 26 -2.17 14.58 -11.98
C THR A 26 -1.31 14.37 -10.72
N ILE A 27 -0.01 14.17 -10.90
CA ILE A 27 0.95 13.96 -9.81
C ILE A 27 1.95 15.12 -9.77
N SER A 28 2.24 15.61 -8.56
CA SER A 28 3.20 16.71 -8.35
C SER A 28 4.65 16.24 -8.22
N ILE A 29 5.59 17.15 -8.49
CA ILE A 29 7.04 16.91 -8.28
C ILE A 29 7.33 16.48 -6.83
N ALA A 30 6.60 17.05 -5.85
CA ALA A 30 6.74 16.69 -4.45
C ALA A 30 6.37 15.22 -4.19
N THR A 31 5.36 14.71 -4.89
CA THR A 31 4.95 13.30 -4.79
C THR A 31 6.02 12.37 -5.33
N LEU A 32 6.61 12.68 -6.50
CA LEU A 32 7.72 11.90 -7.05
C LEU A 32 8.94 11.87 -6.10
N LYS A 33 9.24 13.01 -5.46
CA LYS A 33 10.28 13.07 -4.42
C LYS A 33 9.91 12.25 -3.18
N ALA A 34 8.64 12.23 -2.78
CA ALA A 34 8.18 11.40 -1.67
C ALA A 34 8.34 9.91 -1.99
N GLU A 35 8.02 9.48 -3.21
CA GLU A 35 8.21 8.10 -3.66
C GLU A 35 9.69 7.70 -3.72
N HIS A 36 10.58 8.62 -4.10
CA HIS A 36 12.03 8.40 -3.97
C HIS A 36 12.46 8.21 -2.51
N ARG A 37 11.96 9.05 -1.59
CA ARG A 37 12.23 8.91 -0.15
C ARG A 37 11.70 7.60 0.44
N ARG A 38 10.64 7.04 -0.15
CA ARG A 38 10.08 5.71 0.19
C ARG A 38 10.87 4.54 -0.41
N GLY A 39 11.83 4.79 -1.30
CA GLY A 39 12.57 3.76 -2.02
C GLY A 39 11.82 3.16 -3.22
N ASN A 40 10.71 3.77 -3.62
CA ASN A 40 9.89 3.25 -4.73
C ASN A 40 10.41 3.74 -6.09
N LEU A 41 10.97 4.95 -6.15
CA LEU A 41 11.46 5.58 -7.38
C LEU A 41 12.96 5.88 -7.35
N GLU A 42 13.65 5.56 -8.44
CA GLU A 42 15.04 5.97 -8.65
C GLU A 42 15.13 7.35 -9.30
N LEU A 43 15.83 8.26 -8.62
CA LEU A 43 16.16 9.59 -9.10
C LEU A 43 17.67 9.75 -9.17
N PHE A 44 18.16 10.38 -10.23
CA PHE A 44 19.54 10.80 -10.37
C PHE A 44 19.61 12.31 -10.55
N LYS A 45 20.69 12.90 -10.02
CA LYS A 45 20.90 14.34 -10.05
C LYS A 45 21.91 14.69 -11.13
N ILE A 46 21.52 15.57 -12.05
CA ILE A 46 22.41 16.13 -13.07
C ILE A 46 22.42 17.65 -12.87
N GLY A 47 23.59 18.18 -12.49
CA GLY A 47 23.73 19.58 -12.07
C GLY A 47 22.83 19.90 -10.87
N ARG A 48 21.88 20.84 -11.05
CA ARG A 48 20.94 21.30 -10.00
C ARG A 48 19.55 20.66 -10.10
N GLN A 49 19.35 19.75 -11.04
CA GLN A 49 18.04 19.16 -11.33
C GLN A 49 18.03 17.65 -11.12
N TYR A 50 16.83 17.13 -10.84
CA TYR A 50 16.56 15.71 -10.69
C TYR A 50 15.91 15.15 -11.95
N PHE A 51 16.36 13.97 -12.31
CA PHE A 51 15.94 13.23 -13.48
C PHE A 51 15.58 11.80 -13.08
N THR A 52 14.77 11.18 -13.92
CA THR A 52 14.43 9.76 -13.85
C THR A 52 14.22 9.24 -15.27
N THR A 53 14.03 7.96 -15.44
CA THR A 53 13.77 7.34 -16.75
C THR A 53 12.34 6.83 -16.80
N ARG A 54 11.80 6.63 -18.01
CA ARG A 54 10.47 6.04 -18.17
C ARG A 54 10.42 4.63 -17.57
N ARG A 55 11.50 3.87 -17.73
CA ARG A 55 11.67 2.56 -17.10
C ARG A 55 11.51 2.59 -15.56
N HIS A 56 12.09 3.58 -14.88
CA HIS A 56 11.94 3.72 -13.43
C HIS A 56 10.53 4.13 -13.02
N ILE A 57 9.83 4.91 -13.85
CA ILE A 57 8.43 5.28 -13.61
C ILE A 57 7.50 4.07 -13.79
N GLU A 58 7.72 3.22 -14.77
CA GLU A 58 6.95 1.98 -14.94
C GLU A 58 7.15 1.05 -13.73
N ALA A 59 8.38 0.91 -13.24
CA ALA A 59 8.68 0.17 -12.02
C ALA A 59 8.01 0.78 -10.77
N LEU A 60 7.95 2.12 -10.67
CA LEU A 60 7.20 2.81 -9.61
C LEU A 60 5.72 2.44 -9.65
N VAL A 61 5.08 2.50 -10.82
CA VAL A 61 3.66 2.18 -10.98
C VAL A 61 3.38 0.75 -10.54
N GLU A 62 4.25 -0.20 -10.89
CA GLU A 62 4.09 -1.59 -10.47
C GLU A 62 4.27 -1.77 -8.94
N LYS A 63 5.21 -1.04 -8.31
CA LYS A 63 5.37 -1.05 -6.85
C LYS A 63 4.20 -0.39 -6.11
N CYS A 64 3.65 0.69 -6.66
CA CYS A 64 2.50 1.41 -6.10
C CYS A 64 1.18 0.72 -6.40
N ARG A 65 1.17 -0.31 -7.26
CA ARG A 65 0.01 -1.13 -7.52
C ARG A 65 -0.40 -1.77 -6.20
N LEU A 66 -1.55 -1.34 -5.68
CA LEU A 66 -2.13 -1.91 -4.48
C LEU A 66 -2.38 -3.40 -4.74
N GLN A 67 -1.45 -4.26 -4.30
CA GLN A 67 -1.85 -5.58 -3.85
C GLN A 67 -2.85 -5.29 -2.73
N GLY A 68 -4.07 -5.81 -2.84
CA GLY A 68 -5.14 -5.57 -1.87
C GLY A 68 -4.62 -5.69 -0.44
N PRO A 69 -5.25 -5.00 0.53
CA PRO A 69 -4.72 -4.86 1.89
C PRO A 69 -4.18 -6.21 2.36
N PRO A 70 -2.93 -6.28 2.86
CA PRO A 70 -2.31 -7.55 3.24
C PRO A 70 -3.34 -8.25 4.10
N ARG A 71 -3.84 -9.40 3.60
CA ARG A 71 -4.83 -10.19 4.33
C ARG A 71 -4.19 -10.40 5.69
N ALA A 72 -4.77 -9.80 6.73
CA ALA A 72 -4.22 -9.86 8.07
C ALA A 72 -3.84 -11.33 8.30
N PRO A 73 -2.60 -11.63 8.73
CA PRO A 73 -2.19 -13.01 8.93
C PRO A 73 -3.29 -13.63 9.77
N LYS A 74 -3.89 -14.70 9.24
CA LYS A 74 -4.80 -15.54 10.00
C LYS A 74 -3.90 -16.03 11.13
N ARG A 75 -3.92 -15.34 12.28
CA ARG A 75 -3.22 -15.80 13.47
C ARG A 75 -3.90 -17.13 13.75
N GLU A 76 -3.26 -18.20 13.29
CA GLU A 76 -3.57 -19.52 13.79
C GLU A 76 -3.42 -19.39 15.31
N PRO A 77 -4.42 -19.80 16.09
CA PRO A 77 -4.27 -19.82 17.54
C PRO A 77 -3.07 -20.70 17.83
N THR A 78 -1.91 -20.10 18.07
CA THR A 78 -0.78 -20.86 18.58
C THR A 78 -1.22 -21.41 19.92
N ASP A 79 -0.95 -22.68 20.20
CA ASP A 79 -1.42 -23.33 21.42
C ASP A 79 -0.79 -22.76 22.71
N ASN A 80 0.04 -21.72 22.61
CA ASN A 80 0.83 -21.17 23.71
C ASN A 80 0.28 -19.85 24.30
N TRP A 81 -1.04 -19.65 24.29
CA TRP A 81 -1.63 -18.50 24.99
C TRP A 81 -1.61 -18.75 26.50
N PRO A 82 -1.15 -17.76 27.31
CA PRO A 82 -1.27 -17.85 28.75
C PRO A 82 -2.72 -18.08 29.17
N GLU A 83 -2.94 -18.94 30.15
CA GLU A 83 -4.27 -19.40 30.58
C GLU A 83 -5.20 -18.22 30.92
N GLU A 84 -4.67 -17.16 31.52
CA GLU A 84 -5.39 -15.92 31.83
C GLU A 84 -6.01 -15.28 30.58
N VAL A 85 -5.28 -15.27 29.46
CA VAL A 85 -5.77 -14.67 28.22
C VAL A 85 -6.85 -15.56 27.59
N ARG A 86 -6.72 -16.89 27.71
CA ARG A 86 -7.78 -17.84 27.31
C ARG A 86 -9.06 -17.64 28.11
N ARG A 87 -8.95 -17.53 29.44
CA ARG A 87 -10.09 -17.29 30.35
C ARG A 87 -10.79 -15.97 30.05
N ARG A 88 -10.03 -14.88 29.84
CA ARG A 88 -10.58 -13.56 29.46
C ARG A 88 -11.31 -13.60 28.12
N ALA A 89 -10.73 -14.25 27.11
CA ALA A 89 -11.36 -14.38 25.79
C ALA A 89 -12.66 -15.18 25.86
N ALA A 90 -12.67 -16.30 26.60
CA ALA A 90 -13.86 -17.11 26.82
C ALA A 90 -14.98 -16.31 27.50
N LEU A 91 -14.65 -15.57 28.56
CA LEU A 91 -15.61 -14.73 29.28
C LEU A 91 -16.18 -13.60 28.40
N ALA A 92 -15.35 -12.97 27.57
CA ALA A 92 -15.80 -11.97 26.60
C ALA A 92 -16.78 -12.55 25.58
N ALA A 93 -16.49 -13.75 25.05
CA ALA A 93 -17.36 -14.44 24.11
C ALA A 93 -18.72 -14.80 24.74
N VAL A 94 -18.73 -15.30 25.97
CA VAL A 94 -19.97 -15.60 26.72
C VAL A 94 -20.80 -14.33 26.93
N ARG A 95 -20.17 -13.23 27.38
CA ARG A 95 -20.87 -11.95 27.55
C ARG A 95 -21.50 -11.46 26.26
N LEU A 96 -20.78 -11.56 25.15
CA LEU A 96 -21.29 -11.17 23.84
C LEU A 96 -22.51 -12.02 23.42
N SER A 97 -22.46 -13.33 23.66
CA SER A 97 -23.59 -14.23 23.38
C SER A 97 -24.81 -13.90 24.24
N VAL A 98 -24.61 -13.63 25.53
CA VAL A 98 -25.70 -13.20 26.43
C VAL A 98 -26.34 -11.90 25.96
N GLU A 99 -25.55 -10.90 25.58
CA GLU A 99 -26.09 -9.63 25.07
C GLU A 99 -26.86 -9.81 23.76
N LYS A 100 -26.37 -10.65 22.84
CA LYS A 100 -27.10 -11.00 21.61
C LYS A 100 -28.44 -11.68 21.91
N LEU A 101 -28.47 -12.61 22.86
CA LEU A 101 -29.69 -13.30 23.25
C LEU A 101 -30.70 -12.35 23.92
N LYS A 102 -30.24 -11.45 24.81
CA LYS A 102 -31.09 -10.41 25.41
C LYS A 102 -31.68 -9.48 24.35
N ALA A 103 -30.86 -9.03 23.39
CA ALA A 103 -31.33 -8.17 22.30
C ALA A 103 -32.37 -8.89 21.43
N ALA A 104 -32.15 -10.17 21.11
CA ALA A 104 -33.09 -10.98 20.36
C ALA A 104 -34.42 -11.20 21.11
N ALA A 105 -34.37 -11.44 22.43
CA ALA A 105 -35.55 -11.59 23.27
C ALA A 105 -36.38 -10.29 23.35
N ARG A 106 -35.72 -9.13 23.47
CA ARG A 106 -36.40 -7.82 23.47
C ARG A 106 -37.12 -7.52 22.16
N LYS A 107 -36.55 -7.92 21.03
CA LYS A 107 -37.17 -7.74 19.70
C LYS A 107 -38.41 -8.62 19.47
N LYS A 108 -38.55 -9.73 20.20
CA LYS A 108 -39.70 -10.65 20.08
C LYS A 108 -40.91 -10.21 20.93
N ASN A 109 -40.70 -9.35 21.92
CA ASN A 109 -41.72 -8.86 22.85
C ASN A 109 -42.21 -7.43 22.54
N SER A 110 -41.85 -6.87 21.38
CA SER A 110 -42.30 -5.57 20.88
C SER A 110 -42.98 -5.74 19.53
#